data_AF-A0A2H6MU40-F1
#
_entry.id   AF-A0A2H6MU40-F1
#
_cell.length_a   1.000
_cell.length_b   1.000
_cell.length_c   1.000
_cell.angle_alpha   90.00
_cell.angle_beta   90.00
_cell.angle_gamma   90.00
#
_symmetry.space_group_name_H-M   'P 1'
#
loop_
_entity.id
_entity.type
_entity.pdbx_description
1 polymer ?
#
loop_
_entity_poly.entity_id
_entity_poly.type
_entity_poly.pdbx_seq_one_letter_code
_entity_poly.pdbx_strand_id
1 'polypeptide(L)'
;QKVKTTGKKIRIWIKEITNIQLDLKAEIFLLGMIKGEYAKEMKYLILHIITATRIAFAQCWKGDQMPTNNLIIQKIYDCTEMDILTQKLKDEADSKYCTVRENWYNWIKDKNQ
;
A
#
# COMPACT_ATOMS: atom_id res chain seq x y z
N GLN A 1 -20.26 5.03 -3.46
CA GLN A 1 -19.81 4.19 -4.60
C GLN A 1 -18.28 4.14 -4.74
N LYS A 2 -17.63 5.29 -4.98
CA LYS A 2 -16.20 5.46 -5.27
C LYS A 2 -15.23 4.77 -4.28
N VAL A 3 -15.36 5.03 -2.98
CA VAL A 3 -14.50 4.43 -1.92
C VAL A 3 -14.63 2.90 -1.85
N LYS A 4 -15.84 2.35 -1.99
CA LYS A 4 -16.08 0.89 -1.96
C LYS A 4 -15.41 0.19 -3.14
N THR A 5 -15.45 0.78 -4.33
CA THR A 5 -14.83 0.22 -5.54
C THR A 5 -13.30 0.17 -5.41
N THR A 6 -12.67 1.26 -4.97
CA THR A 6 -11.21 1.26 -4.79
C THR A 6 -10.78 0.41 -3.61
N GLY A 7 -11.54 0.38 -2.51
CA GLY A 7 -11.27 -0.52 -1.39
C GLY A 7 -11.25 -1.99 -1.81
N LYS A 8 -12.15 -2.42 -2.70
CA LYS A 8 -12.14 -3.79 -3.25
C LYS A 8 -10.87 -4.06 -4.06
N LYS A 9 -10.42 -3.10 -4.88
CA LYS A 9 -9.18 -3.24 -5.66
C LYS A 9 -7.95 -3.35 -4.77
N ILE A 10 -7.79 -2.43 -3.82
CA ILE A 10 -6.66 -2.44 -2.89
C ILE A 10 -6.63 -3.71 -2.06
N ARG A 11 -7.81 -4.21 -1.64
CA ARG A 11 -7.92 -5.51 -0.98
C ARG A 11 -7.37 -6.66 -1.84
N ILE A 12 -7.66 -6.67 -3.14
CA ILE A 12 -7.15 -7.67 -4.08
C ILE A 12 -5.63 -7.55 -4.18
N TRP A 13 -5.09 -6.35 -4.38
CA TRP A 13 -3.65 -6.14 -4.48
C TRP A 13 -2.90 -6.54 -3.21
N ILE A 14 -3.43 -6.17 -2.04
CA ILE A 14 -2.85 -6.62 -0.75
C ILE A 14 -2.85 -8.14 -0.65
N LYS A 15 -3.94 -8.80 -1.07
CA LYS A 15 -4.01 -10.26 -1.08
C LYS A 15 -2.98 -10.87 -2.06
N GLU A 16 -2.78 -10.29 -3.23
CA GLU A 16 -1.76 -10.73 -4.20
C GLU A 16 -0.34 -10.65 -3.61
N ILE A 17 -0.03 -9.57 -2.88
CA ILE A 17 1.33 -9.31 -2.37
C ILE A 17 1.62 -10.09 -1.08
N THR A 18 0.62 -10.21 -0.19
CA THR A 18 0.82 -10.71 1.18
C THR A 18 0.15 -12.05 1.46
N ASN A 19 -0.69 -12.53 0.54
CA ASN A 19 -1.63 -13.62 0.76
C ASN A 19 -2.63 -13.39 1.92
N ILE A 20 -2.70 -12.17 2.46
CA ILE A 20 -3.62 -11.82 3.55
C ILE A 20 -4.95 -11.33 2.99
N GLN A 21 -6.04 -11.87 3.53
CA GLN A 21 -7.37 -11.41 3.22
C GLN A 21 -7.85 -10.37 4.25
N LEU A 22 -7.75 -9.09 3.89
CA LEU A 22 -8.28 -8.00 4.71
C LEU A 22 -9.81 -7.91 4.68
N ASP A 23 -10.39 -7.37 5.75
CA ASP A 23 -11.80 -6.98 5.78
C ASP A 23 -12.06 -5.78 4.88
N LEU A 24 -13.21 -5.77 4.18
CA LEU A 24 -13.64 -4.62 3.38
C LEU A 24 -14.32 -3.54 4.26
N LYS A 25 -13.61 -3.04 5.27
CA LYS A 25 -14.08 -2.02 6.22
C LYS A 25 -13.56 -0.64 5.83
N ALA A 26 -14.43 0.37 5.82
CA ALA A 26 -14.06 1.72 5.38
C ALA A 26 -12.97 2.32 6.27
N GLU A 27 -12.96 1.99 7.56
CA GLU A 27 -11.97 2.40 8.56
C GLU A 27 -10.56 1.93 8.21
N ILE A 28 -10.43 0.74 7.61
CA ILE A 28 -9.13 0.23 7.16
C ILE A 28 -8.63 1.11 6.01
N PHE A 29 -9.42 1.31 4.96
CA PHE A 29 -8.95 2.02 3.76
C PHE A 29 -8.88 3.54 3.91
N LEU A 30 -9.76 4.14 4.71
CA LEU A 30 -9.81 5.59 4.90
C LEU A 30 -8.94 6.07 6.04
N LEU A 31 -8.83 5.27 7.11
CA LEU A 31 -8.14 5.68 8.34
C LEU A 31 -6.85 4.90 8.61
N GLY A 32 -6.60 3.79 7.89
CA GLY A 32 -5.46 2.91 8.18
C GLY A 32 -5.64 2.12 9.47
N MET A 33 -6.86 2.02 9.99
CA MET A 33 -7.15 1.32 11.24
C MET A 33 -7.21 -0.20 11.03
N ILE A 34 -6.04 -0.84 10.98
CA ILE A 34 -5.93 -2.28 10.84
C ILE A 34 -6.31 -2.93 12.18
N LYS A 35 -7.51 -3.52 12.24
CA LYS A 35 -7.96 -4.33 13.38
C LYS A 35 -7.70 -5.80 13.06
N GLY A 36 -6.62 -6.37 13.61
CA GLY A 36 -6.26 -7.77 13.41
C GLY A 36 -4.87 -8.13 13.94
N GLU A 37 -4.68 -9.41 14.24
CA GLU A 37 -3.39 -9.99 14.61
C GLU A 37 -2.63 -10.41 13.34
N TYR A 38 -1.95 -9.45 12.73
CA TYR A 38 -0.98 -9.71 11.66
C TYR A 38 0.45 -9.55 12.19
N ALA A 39 1.39 -10.28 11.59
CA ALA A 39 2.82 -10.08 11.82
C ALA A 39 3.21 -8.61 11.58
N LYS A 40 4.22 -8.12 12.32
CA LYS A 40 4.61 -6.70 12.33
C LYS A 40 4.96 -6.20 10.92
N GLU A 41 5.69 -7.01 10.18
CA GLU A 41 6.14 -6.74 8.80
C GLU A 41 4.94 -6.63 7.85
N MET A 42 3.94 -7.50 8.02
CA MET A 42 2.72 -7.48 7.22
C MET A 42 1.84 -6.26 7.55
N LYS A 43 1.72 -5.90 8.84
CA LYS A 43 1.03 -4.66 9.24
C LYS A 43 1.68 -3.43 8.62
N TYR A 44 3.02 -3.40 8.64
CA TYR A 44 3.80 -2.32 8.04
C TYR A 44 3.50 -2.17 6.56
N LEU A 45 3.56 -3.27 5.81
CA LEU A 45 3.29 -3.26 4.37
C LEU A 45 1.85 -2.82 4.05
N ILE A 46 0.86 -3.39 4.75
CA ILE A 46 -0.54 -3.02 4.57
C ILE A 46 -0.74 -1.52 4.83
N LEU A 47 -0.12 -0.99 5.89
CA LEU A 47 -0.20 0.42 6.24
C LEU A 47 0.42 1.31 5.15
N HIS A 48 1.55 0.92 4.56
CA HIS A 48 2.20 1.67 3.47
C HIS A 48 1.30 1.73 2.24
N ILE A 49 0.75 0.60 1.80
CA ILE A 49 -0.15 0.53 0.64
C ILE A 49 -1.41 1.38 0.86
N ILE A 50 -2.01 1.29 2.05
CA ILE A 50 -3.19 2.10 2.41
C ILE A 50 -2.83 3.59 2.43
N THR A 51 -1.68 3.96 3.00
CA THR A 51 -1.22 5.36 3.06
C THR A 51 -1.02 5.94 1.66
N ALA A 52 -0.32 5.23 0.78
CA ALA A 52 -0.14 5.62 -0.61
C ALA A 52 -1.47 5.78 -1.36
N THR A 53 -2.40 4.84 -1.16
CA THR A 53 -3.76 4.91 -1.71
C THR A 53 -4.49 6.18 -1.23
N ARG A 54 -4.41 6.49 0.07
CA ARG A 54 -5.04 7.68 0.65
C ARG A 54 -4.45 8.96 0.07
N ILE A 55 -3.14 9.01 -0.16
CA ILE A 55 -2.49 10.14 -0.83
C ILE A 55 -3.03 10.31 -2.26
N ALA A 56 -3.10 9.24 -3.05
CA ALA A 56 -3.66 9.29 -4.40
C ALA A 56 -5.12 9.80 -4.40
N PHE A 57 -5.93 9.34 -3.45
CA PHE A 57 -7.29 9.85 -3.25
C PHE A 57 -7.34 11.33 -2.88
N ALA A 58 -6.50 11.73 -1.92
CA ALA A 58 -6.40 13.13 -1.50
C ALA A 58 -5.88 14.03 -2.62
N GLN A 59 -5.16 13.51 -3.62
CA GLN A 59 -4.78 14.28 -4.80
C GLN A 59 -5.94 14.48 -5.78
N CYS A 60 -6.83 13.49 -5.91
CA CYS A 60 -8.01 13.57 -6.76
C CYS A 60 -9.24 14.17 -6.07
N TRP A 61 -9.17 14.56 -4.80
CA TRP A 61 -10.35 14.91 -3.99
C TRP A 61 -11.17 16.10 -4.48
N LYS A 62 -10.53 17.05 -5.19
CA LYS A 62 -11.19 18.23 -5.79
C LYS A 62 -11.78 17.96 -7.16
N GLY A 63 -11.45 16.83 -7.78
CA GLY A 63 -11.94 16.44 -9.10
C GLY A 63 -13.03 15.38 -9.01
N ASP A 64 -13.83 15.27 -10.06
CA ASP A 64 -14.82 14.18 -10.16
C ASP A 64 -14.18 12.83 -10.51
N GLN A 65 -12.92 12.83 -10.92
CA GLN A 65 -12.20 11.64 -11.35
C GLN A 65 -11.67 10.85 -10.16
N MET A 66 -11.66 9.52 -10.29
CA MET A 66 -11.00 8.64 -9.34
C MET A 66 -9.50 8.57 -9.62
N PRO A 67 -8.67 8.34 -8.58
CA PRO A 67 -7.27 8.05 -8.81
C PRO A 67 -7.14 6.84 -9.74
N THR A 68 -6.36 6.99 -10.79
CA THR A 68 -6.07 5.92 -11.75
C THR A 68 -5.22 4.85 -11.07
N ASN A 69 -5.23 3.63 -11.62
CA ASN A 69 -4.36 2.57 -11.11
C ASN A 69 -2.88 3.01 -11.13
N ASN A 70 -2.45 3.66 -12.21
CA ASN A 70 -1.07 4.15 -12.37
C ASN A 70 -0.72 5.19 -11.31
N LEU A 71 -1.63 6.10 -10.98
CA LEU A 71 -1.40 7.08 -9.91
C LEU A 71 -1.22 6.38 -8.55
N ILE A 72 -2.06 5.38 -8.25
CA ILE A 72 -1.94 4.64 -7.00
C ILE A 72 -0.63 3.84 -6.97
N ILE A 73 -0.28 3.13 -8.05
CA ILE A 73 0.97 2.36 -8.17
C ILE A 73 2.18 3.29 -8.03
N GLN A 74 2.16 4.47 -8.66
CA GLN A 74 3.22 5.46 -8.50
C GLN A 74 3.33 5.94 -7.06
N LYS A 75 2.22 6.23 -6.38
CA LYS A 75 2.26 6.65 -4.97
C LYS A 75 2.74 5.55 -4.04
N ILE A 76 2.36 4.32 -4.35
CA ILE A 76 2.85 3.11 -3.70
C ILE A 76 4.37 3.09 -3.83
N TYR A 77 4.90 3.14 -5.06
CA TYR A 77 6.34 3.20 -5.38
C TYR A 77 7.07 4.34 -4.63
N ASP A 78 6.59 5.57 -4.75
CA ASP A 78 7.16 6.77 -4.10
C ASP A 78 7.31 6.55 -2.58
N CYS A 79 6.28 6.00 -1.92
CA CYS A 79 6.30 5.78 -0.48
C CYS A 79 7.37 4.78 -0.04
N THR A 80 7.63 3.74 -0.83
CA THR A 80 8.67 2.76 -0.48
C THR A 80 10.06 3.26 -0.79
N GLU A 81 10.26 4.04 -1.85
CA GLU A 81 11.55 4.69 -2.07
C GLU A 81 11.92 5.61 -0.91
N MET A 82 10.95 6.37 -0.40
CA MET A 82 11.15 7.22 0.78
C MET A 82 11.42 6.42 2.06
N ASP A 83 10.75 5.28 2.23
CA ASP A 83 11.00 4.36 3.34
C ASP A 83 12.42 3.76 3.28
N ILE A 84 12.87 3.34 2.09
CA ILE A 84 14.23 2.84 1.85
C ILE A 84 15.27 3.91 2.21
N LEU A 85 15.06 5.15 1.77
CA LEU A 85 15.95 6.26 2.11
C LEU A 85 15.98 6.50 3.63
N THR A 86 14.81 6.44 4.28
CA THR A 86 14.70 6.63 5.74
C THR A 86 15.45 5.54 6.51
N GLN A 87 15.38 4.28 6.08
CA GLN A 87 16.11 3.17 6.69
C GLN A 87 17.62 3.29 6.49
N LYS A 88 18.05 3.64 5.27
CA LYS A 88 19.47 3.89 4.97
C LYS A 88 20.06 4.99 5.86
N LEU A 89 19.29 6.03 6.16
CA LEU A 89 19.71 7.10 7.07
C LEU A 89 19.81 6.67 8.53
N LYS A 90 19.12 5.59 8.92
CA LYS A 90 19.10 5.07 10.29
C LYS A 90 20.13 3.98 10.57
N ASP A 91 20.86 3.51 9.55
CA ASP A 91 21.70 2.29 9.61
C ASP A 91 20.94 1.03 10.11
N GLU A 92 19.61 1.05 10.08
CA GLU A 92 18.74 -0.06 10.45
C GLU A 92 18.43 -0.90 9.21
N ALA A 93 19.44 -1.63 8.70
CA ALA A 93 19.25 -2.61 7.63
C ALA A 93 18.66 -3.91 8.19
N ASP A 94 17.41 -3.86 8.65
CA ASP A 94 16.76 -4.98 9.31
C ASP A 94 16.35 -6.05 8.27
N SER A 95 17.07 -7.18 8.24
CA SER A 95 17.14 -8.10 7.08
C SER A 95 15.80 -8.77 6.71
N LYS A 96 14.89 -8.94 7.66
CA LYS A 96 13.56 -9.54 7.43
C LYS A 96 12.61 -8.63 6.66
N TYR A 97 12.80 -7.31 6.72
CA TYR A 97 12.01 -6.36 5.92
C TYR A 97 12.38 -6.42 4.43
N CYS A 98 13.59 -6.90 4.11
CA CYS A 98 14.08 -6.95 2.73
C CYS A 98 13.23 -7.90 1.85
N THR A 99 12.80 -9.05 2.38
CA THR A 99 12.04 -10.05 1.60
C THR A 99 10.63 -9.59 1.25
N VAL A 100 9.90 -9.01 2.21
CA VAL A 100 8.55 -8.48 1.96
C VAL A 100 8.61 -7.29 0.99
N ARG A 101 9.68 -6.48 1.07
CA ARG A 101 9.95 -5.37 0.16
C ARG A 101 10.28 -5.84 -1.25
N GLU A 102 11.07 -6.89 -1.41
CA GLU A 102 11.40 -7.48 -2.72
C GLU A 102 10.16 -8.04 -3.43
N ASN A 103 9.29 -8.74 -2.70
CA ASN A 103 8.01 -9.23 -3.25
C ASN A 103 7.14 -8.09 -3.79
N TRP A 104 7.14 -6.96 -3.10
CA TRP A 104 6.40 -5.77 -3.50
C TRP A 104 7.03 -5.07 -4.72
N TYR A 105 8.35 -4.98 -4.76
CA TYR A 105 9.10 -4.45 -5.91
C TYR A 105 8.87 -5.27 -7.18
N ASN A 106 8.87 -6.60 -7.05
CA ASN A 106 8.57 -7.52 -8.15
C ASN A 106 7.11 -7.33 -8.61
N TRP A 107 6.16 -7.26 -7.69
CA TRP A 107 4.76 -7.02 -8.03
C TRP A 107 4.54 -5.69 -8.77
N ILE A 108 5.22 -4.61 -8.39
CA ILE A 108 5.13 -3.32 -9.11
C ILE A 108 5.68 -3.43 -10.52
N LYS A 109 6.82 -4.13 -10.71
CA LYS A 109 7.39 -4.37 -12.03
C LYS A 109 6.43 -5.15 -12.92
N ASP A 110 5.80 -6.19 -12.39
CA ASP A 110 4.83 -7.02 -13.13
C ASP A 110 3.56 -6.24 -13.54
N LYS A 111 3.15 -5.23 -12.78
CA LYS A 111 1.98 -4.39 -13.10
C LYS A 111 2.27 -3.22 -14.06
N ASN A 112 3.56 -2.90 -14.27
CA ASN A 112 4.00 -1.82 -15.17
C ASN A 112 4.43 -2.32 -16.57
N GLN A 113 4.40 -3.64 -16.81
CA GLN A 113 4.49 -4.27 -18.14
C GLN A 113 3.10 -4.38 -18.79
#